data_AF-A0A9E0J4B2-F1
#
_entry.id   AF-A0A9E0J4B2-F1
#
_cell.length_a   1.000
_cell.length_b   1.000
_cell.length_c   1.000
_cell.angle_alpha   90.00
_cell.angle_beta   90.00
_cell.angle_gamma   90.00
#
_symmetry.space_group_name_H-M   'P 1'
#
loop_
_entity.id
_entity.type
_entity.pdbx_description
1 polymer ?
#
loop_
_entity_poly.entity_id
_entity_poly.type
_entity_poly.pdbx_seq_one_letter_code
_entity_poly.pdbx_strand_id
1 'polypeptide(L)' 'GVGLGLAIARDVARGHGGDVTLSRSPMGGLRATVRLPG' A
#
# COMPACT_ATOMS: atom_id res chain seq x y z
N GLY A 1 13.17 3.45 12.56
CA GLY A 1 11.78 3.96 12.41
C GLY A 1 10.81 2.84 12.68
N VAL A 2 9.71 3.10 13.38
CA VAL A 2 8.77 2.10 13.93
C VAL A 2 7.85 1.40 12.89
N GLY A 3 8.08 1.56 11.59
CA GLY A 3 7.34 0.83 10.55
C GLY A 3 5.89 1.30 10.31
N LEU A 4 5.50 2.47 10.82
CA LEU A 4 4.10 2.94 10.79
C LEU A 4 3.62 3.42 9.42
N GLY A 5 4.52 3.84 8.52
CA GLY A 5 4.13 4.47 7.26
C GLY A 5 3.23 3.59 6.38
N LEU A 6 3.51 2.28 6.31
CA LEU A 6 2.69 1.34 5.55
C LEU A 6 1.34 1.07 6.22
N ALA A 7 1.31 0.99 7.55
CA ALA A 7 0.07 0.80 8.29
C ALA A 7 -0.89 1.97 8.07
N ILE A 8 -0.38 3.21 8.13
CA ILE A 8 -1.14 4.43 7.84
C ILE A 8 -1.63 4.44 6.38
N ALA A 9 -0.74 4.16 5.42
CA ALA A 9 -1.12 4.13 4.00
C ALA A 9 -2.22 3.11 3.71
N ARG A 10 -2.16 1.92 4.34
CA ARG A 10 -3.18 0.88 4.21
C ARG A 10 -4.50 1.25 4.87
N ASP A 11 -4.44 2.00 5.97
CA ASP A 11 -5.63 2.46 6.68
C ASP A 11 -6.37 3.54 5.87
N VAL A 12 -5.64 4.54 5.39
CA VAL A 12 -6.17 5.60 4.52
C VAL A 12 -6.80 5.01 3.26
N ALA A 13 -6.11 4.12 2.53
CA ALA A 13 -6.68 3.51 1.33
C ALA A 13 -7.99 2.78 1.62
N ARG A 14 -8.06 2.00 2.71
CA ARG A 14 -9.29 1.30 3.11
C ARG A 14 -10.40 2.24 3.54
N GLY A 15 -10.08 3.32 4.24
CA GLY A 15 -11.04 4.37 4.61
C GLY A 15 -11.69 5.03 3.39
N HIS A 16 -10.98 5.09 2.26
CA HIS A 16 -11.50 5.56 0.99
C HIS A 16 -12.15 4.45 0.14
N GLY A 17 -12.37 3.24 0.65
CA GLY A 17 -12.93 2.11 -0.11
C GLY A 17 -11.93 1.47 -1.08
N GLY A 18 -10.66 1.84 -0.97
CA GLY A 18 -9.53 1.30 -1.72
C GLY A 18 -8.74 0.24 -0.95
N ASP A 19 -7.59 -0.15 -1.49
CA ASP A 19 -6.69 -1.12 -0.87
C ASP A 19 -5.22 -0.88 -1.26
N VAL A 20 -4.30 -1.35 -0.41
CA VAL A 20 -2.85 -1.34 -0.67
C VAL A 20 -2.33 -2.77 -0.62
N THR A 21 -1.71 -3.21 -1.71
CA THR A 21 -1.09 -4.53 -1.82
C THR A 21 0.41 -4.41 -2.04
N LEU A 22 1.15 -5.34 -1.44
CA LEU A 22 2.60 -5.42 -1.58
C LEU A 22 2.97 -6.71 -2.32
N SER A 23 3.88 -6.58 -3.28
CA SER A 23 4.40 -7.69 -4.05
C SER A 23 5.88 -7.50 -4.34
N ARG A 24 6.54 -8.56 -4.80
CA ARG A 24 7.93 -8.46 -5.25
C ARG A 24 7.96 -7.75 -6.61
N SER A 25 8.84 -6.77 -6.76
CA SER A 25 9.02 -6.07 -8.02
C SER A 25 9.83 -6.92 -9.01
N PRO A 26 9.44 -6.98 -10.30
CA PRO A 26 10.24 -7.61 -11.36
C PRO A 26 11.63 -7.00 -11.53
N MET A 27 11.80 -5.73 -11.13
CA MET A 27 13.10 -5.04 -11.15
C MET A 27 13.93 -5.27 -9.87
N GLY A 28 13.47 -6.14 -8.98
CA GLY A 28 14.03 -6.31 -7.63
C GLY A 28 13.41 -5.35 -6.62
N GLY A 29 13.43 -5.74 -5.34
CA GLY A 29 12.83 -4.97 -4.25
C GLY A 29 11.30 -5.12 -4.12
N LEU A 30 10.64 -4.08 -3.63
CA LEU A 30 9.22 -4.07 -3.26
C LEU A 30 8.40 -3.26 -4.27
N ARG A 31 7.27 -3.81 -4.70
CA ARG A 31 6.22 -3.10 -5.43
C ARG A 31 5.03 -2.89 -4.50
N ALA A 32 4.60 -1.64 -4.33
CA ALA A 32 3.35 -1.29 -3.67
C ALA A 32 2.33 -0.84 -4.71
N THR A 33 1.14 -1.43 -4.69
CA THR A 33 0.03 -1.06 -5.56
C THR A 33 -1.10 -0.53 -4.70
N VAL A 34 -1.50 0.72 -4.95
CA VAL A 34 -2.65 1.35 -4.31
C VAL A 34 -3.80 1.36 -5.31
N ARG A 35 -4.96 0.84 -4.91
CA ARG A 35 -6.20 0.92 -5.68
C ARG A 35 -7.16 1.79 -4.90
N LEU A 36 -7.66 2.86 -5.53
CA LEU A 36 -8.71 3.70 -4.97
C LEU A 36 -9.97 3.50 -5.82
N PRO A 37 -11.17 3.54 -5.22
CA PRO A 37 -12.39 3.70 -5.99
C PRO A 37 -12.40 5.09 -6.65
N GLY A 38 -13.11 5.18 -7.77
CA GLY A 38 -13.05 6.31 -8.72
C GLY A 38 -13.27 7.68 -8.11
#